data_AF-A0A7N5JHJ8-F1
#
_entry.id   AF-A0A7N5JHJ8-F1
#
_cell.length_a   1.000
_cell.length_b   1.000
_cell.length_c   1.000
_cell.angle_alpha   90.00
_cell.angle_beta   90.00
_cell.angle_gamma   90.00
#
_symmetry.space_group_name_H-M   'P 1'
#
loop_
_entity.id
_entity.type
_entity.pdbx_description
1 polymer ?
#
loop_
_entity_poly.entity_id
_entity_poly.type
_entity_poly.pdbx_seq_one_letter_code
_entity_poly.pdbx_strand_id
1 'polypeptide(L)' 'SGAMRIFFSISAALILLVHIFSARGGIHREMQCQRMDGRCEAECLSFEVKIGGCRAELTPFCCKKNKNK' A
#
# COMPACT_ATOMS: atom_id res chain seq x y z
N SER A 1 -18.58 -15.71 -31.43
CA SER A 1 -19.54 -14.61 -31.20
C SER A 1 -18.79 -13.38 -30.71
N GLY A 2 -18.92 -12.24 -31.39
CA GLY A 2 -18.15 -11.01 -31.10
C GLY A 2 -18.38 -10.44 -29.69
N ALA A 3 -19.59 -10.65 -29.14
CA ALA A 3 -19.96 -10.23 -27.79
C ALA A 3 -19.03 -10.83 -26.71
N MET A 4 -18.69 -12.11 -26.83
CA MET A 4 -17.81 -12.79 -25.86
C MET A 4 -16.43 -12.13 -25.77
N ARG A 5 -15.85 -11.73 -26.92
CA ARG A 5 -14.55 -11.04 -26.96
C ARG A 5 -14.61 -9.67 -26.29
N ILE A 6 -15.70 -8.93 -26.47
CA ILE A 6 -15.91 -7.61 -25.85
C ILE A 6 -16.00 -7.74 -24.32
N PHE A 7 -16.77 -8.71 -23.82
CA PHE A 7 -16.86 -8.96 -22.37
C PHE A 7 -15.51 -9.32 -21.75
N PHE A 8 -14.72 -10.18 -22.41
CA PHE A 8 -13.36 -10.52 -21.97
C PHE A 8 -12.42 -9.31 -21.95
N SER A 9 -12.51 -8.44 -22.96
CA SER A 9 -11.69 -7.22 -22.99
C SER A 9 -12.05 -6.24 -21.87
N ILE A 10 -13.35 -6.06 -21.58
CA ILE A 10 -13.82 -5.18 -20.51
C ILE A 10 -13.38 -5.71 -19.14
N SER A 11 -13.54 -7.01 -18.88
CA SER A 11 -13.14 -7.60 -17.60
C SER A 11 -11.62 -7.51 -17.38
N ALA A 12 -10.81 -7.76 -18.40
CA ALA A 12 -9.36 -7.59 -18.33
C ALA A 12 -8.96 -6.13 -17.98
N ALA A 13 -9.60 -5.15 -18.61
CA ALA A 13 -9.35 -3.73 -18.32
C ALA A 13 -9.71 -3.37 -16.87
N LEU A 14 -10.83 -3.87 -16.35
CA LEU A 14 -11.24 -3.64 -14.96
C LEU A 14 -10.26 -4.25 -13.96
N ILE A 15 -9.79 -5.48 -14.21
CA ILE A 15 -8.79 -6.14 -13.35
C ILE A 15 -7.50 -5.32 -13.30
N LEU A 16 -7.00 -4.88 -14.46
CA LEU A 16 -5.79 -4.04 -14.52
C LEU A 16 -5.94 -2.74 -13.74
N LEU A 17 -7.10 -2.08 -13.83
CA LEU A 17 -7.38 -0.86 -13.07
C LEU A 17 -7.31 -1.11 -11.55
N VAL A 18 -7.90 -2.20 -11.07
CA VAL A 18 -7.87 -2.56 -9.63
C VAL A 18 -6.42 -2.70 -9.14
N HIS A 19 -5.55 -3.34 -9.91
CA HIS A 19 -4.12 -3.46 -9.56
C HIS A 19 -3.39 -2.11 -9.58
N ILE A 20 -3.71 -1.22 -10.53
CA ILE A 20 -3.12 0.12 -10.60
C ILE A 20 -3.55 0.98 -9.41
N PHE A 21 -4.85 1.02 -9.10
CA PHE A 21 -5.36 1.78 -7.95
C PHE A 21 -4.80 1.25 -6.63
N SER A 22 -4.71 -0.08 -6.53
CA SER A 22 -4.03 -0.78 -5.46
C SER A 22 -2.58 -0.28 -5.29
N ALA A 23 -1.76 -0.38 -6.34
CA ALA A 23 -0.36 0.03 -6.31
C ALA A 23 -0.21 1.51 -5.93
N ARG A 24 -1.02 2.41 -6.51
CA ARG A 24 -1.02 3.84 -6.18
C ARG A 24 -1.36 4.11 -4.73
N GLY A 25 -2.38 3.43 -4.19
CA GLY A 25 -2.77 3.56 -2.79
C GLY A 25 -1.64 3.16 -1.83
N GLY A 26 -0.74 2.26 -2.25
CA GLY A 26 0.41 1.88 -1.45
C GLY A 26 1.58 2.82 -1.52
N ILE A 27 1.93 3.26 -2.72
CA ILE A 27 2.96 4.28 -2.92
C ILE A 27 2.58 5.57 -2.16
N HIS A 28 1.30 5.94 -2.17
CA HIS A 28 0.83 7.11 -1.43
C HIS A 28 1.04 6.98 0.08
N ARG A 29 0.69 5.83 0.66
CA ARG A 29 0.86 5.55 2.10
C ARG A 29 2.33 5.44 2.50
N GLU A 30 3.17 4.86 1.65
CA GLU A 30 4.61 4.80 1.87
C GLU A 30 5.23 6.20 1.86
N MET A 31 4.89 7.02 0.86
CA MET A 31 5.33 8.41 0.79
C MET A 31 4.84 9.22 2.00
N GLN A 32 3.60 8.99 2.44
CA GLN A 32 3.05 9.62 3.64
C GLN A 32 3.82 9.18 4.89
N CYS A 33 4.16 7.90 5.01
CA CYS A 33 4.96 7.38 6.12
C CYS A 33 6.34 8.05 6.18
N GLN A 34 7.02 8.16 5.03
CA GLN A 34 8.30 8.84 4.92
C GLN A 34 8.19 10.33 5.29
N ARG A 35 7.13 11.03 4.86
CA ARG A 35 6.87 12.44 5.25
C ARG A 35 6.66 12.63 6.75
N MET A 36 6.28 11.58 7.47
CA MET A 36 6.12 11.59 8.92
C MET A 36 7.40 11.15 9.66
N ASP A 37 8.55 11.04 8.98
CA ASP A 37 9.80 10.42 9.49
C ASP A 37 9.59 8.97 9.97
N GLY A 38 8.62 8.27 9.38
CA GLY A 38 8.37 6.85 9.64
C GLY A 38 9.01 5.96 8.58
N ARG A 39 9.08 4.66 8.87
CA ARG A 39 9.45 3.61 7.91
C ARG A 39 8.40 2.51 7.88
N CYS A 40 8.23 1.90 6.71
CA CYS A 40 7.32 0.79 6.54
C CYS A 40 7.98 -0.51 6.99
N GLU A 41 7.39 -1.20 7.97
CA GLU A 41 7.92 -2.45 8.53
C GLU A 41 6.84 -3.54 8.64
N ALA A 42 7.30 -4.79 8.71
CA ALA A 42 6.47 -5.97 8.98
C ALA A 42 5.81 -5.88 10.36
N GLU A 43 6.60 -5.43 11.35
CA GLU A 43 6.20 -5.13 12.74
C GLU A 43 7.05 -3.96 13.26
N CYS A 44 6.48 -3.12 14.14
CA CYS A 44 7.25 -2.06 14.79
C CYS A 44 8.06 -2.64 15.95
N LEU A 45 9.29 -2.16 16.13
CA LEU A 45 10.13 -2.56 17.26
C LEU A 45 9.54 -2.03 18.59
N SER A 46 9.94 -2.65 19.71
CA SER A 46 9.43 -2.31 21.06
C SER A 46 9.75 -0.88 21.54
N PHE A 47 10.61 -0.15 20.83
CA PHE A 47 10.94 1.26 21.07
C PHE A 47 10.33 2.20 20.02
N GLU A 48 9.47 1.67 19.16
CA GLU A 48 8.82 2.42 18.09
C GLU A 48 7.32 2.48 18.30
N VAL A 49 6.73 3.51 17.72
CA VAL A 49 5.28 3.72 17.73
C VAL A 49 4.75 3.46 16.33
N LYS A 50 3.66 2.69 16.25
CA LYS A 50 2.86 2.54 15.04
C LYS A 50 2.04 3.81 14.84
N ILE A 51 2.36 4.57 13.81
CA ILE A 51 1.71 5.86 13.49
C ILE A 51 0.73 5.77 12.32
N GLY A 52 0.70 4.64 11.62
CA GLY A 52 -0.18 4.43 10.47
C GLY A 52 0.01 3.08 9.80
N GLY A 53 -0.55 2.94 8.60
CA GLY A 53 -0.39 1.77 7.76
C GLY A 53 0.34 2.10 6.46
N CYS A 54 1.21 1.18 6.04
CA CYS A 54 1.75 1.11 4.69
C CYS A 54 0.94 0.08 3.88
N ARG A 55 1.19 -0.03 2.58
CA ARG A 55 0.54 -1.04 1.71
C ARG A 55 1.58 -1.74 0.85
N ALA A 56 2.55 -2.31 1.52
CA ALA A 56 3.35 -3.40 1.01
C ALA A 56 2.88 -4.64 1.77
N GLU A 57 2.53 -5.73 1.07
CA GLU A 57 2.06 -6.98 1.73
C GLU A 57 3.04 -7.46 2.82
N LEU A 58 4.32 -7.18 2.63
CA LEU A 58 5.40 -7.55 3.55
C LEU A 58 5.65 -6.51 4.67
N THR A 59 5.26 -5.26 4.48
CA THR A 59 5.53 -4.17 5.45
C THR A 59 4.27 -3.31 5.65
N PRO A 60 3.27 -3.79 6.39
CA PRO A 60 1.97 -3.13 6.51
C PRO A 60 1.96 -1.97 7.51
N PHE A 61 2.98 -1.78 8.35
CA PHE A 61 2.96 -0.78 9.41
C PHE A 61 3.90 0.39 9.13
N CYS A 62 3.44 1.61 9.38
CA CYS A 62 4.30 2.78 9.45
C CYS A 62 4.80 2.97 10.88
N CYS A 63 6.09 2.76 11.10
CA CYS A 63 6.74 2.78 12.40
C CYS A 63 7.67 4.00 12.53
N LYS A 64 7.63 4.67 13.68
CA LYS A 64 8.47 5.83 13.97
C LYS A 64 9.18 5.62 15.31
N LYS A 65 10.47 5.96 15.37
CA LYS A 65 11.21 5.97 16.65
C LYS A 65 10.52 6.88 17.65
N ASN A 66 10.26 6.36 18.84
CA ASN A 66 9.82 7.19 19.95
C ASN A 66 10.99 8.07 20.39
N LYS A 67 10.84 9.39 20.38
CA LYS A 67 11.90 10.32 20.83
C LYS A 67 12.02 10.39 22.35
N ASN A 68 11.07 9.79 23.08
CA ASN A 68 10.98 9.85 24.54
C ASN A 68 11.47 8.57 25.24
N LYS A 69 12.08 7.64 24.49
CA LYS A 69 12.65 6.38 25.00
C LYS A 69 14.03 6.19 24.39
#